data_AF-A0A4Q2EDC0-F1
#
_entry.id   AF-A0A4Q2EDC0-F1
#
_cell.length_a   1.000
_cell.length_b   1.000
_cell.length_c   1.000
_cell.angle_alpha   90.00
_cell.angle_beta   90.00
_cell.angle_gamma   90.00
#
_symmetry.space_group_name_H-M   'P 1'
#
loop_
_entity.id
_entity.type
_entity.pdbx_description
1 polymer ?
#
loop_
_entity_poly.entity_id
_entity_poly.type
_entity_poly.pdbx_seq_one_letter_code
_entity_poly.pdbx_strand_id
1 'polypeptide(L)'
;MTSRVIALDLDGTLLTPQKTLLPASLEALKRAQEVGYQLLIVTGRHHVAIHPFYQALALDTPAICCNGTYLYDYQAKKVLASDPLPVPQALQLIDLLDEHAVHGLMYVDNAMVYERPTGHVIRTSNWAKSLPEAQRPVFTQVSSLRQAAQDVDAIWKFALTDEDTTKLNTFAKHVEETLGLECEWSWHDQVDIARKGNSKGKRLTQYVESQGWSMRDVIAFGDNYNDISMLEAAGTGVAMGNADDAVKARANVVIGDNTTDSIAQYIYTHLL
;
A
#
# COMPACT_ATOMS: atom_id res chain seq x y z
N MET A 1 -18.55 18.18 -14.25
CA MET A 1 -19.22 17.09 -13.51
C MET A 1 -18.37 16.80 -12.28
N THR A 2 -18.95 16.71 -11.09
CA THR A 2 -18.25 16.26 -9.89
C THR A 2 -17.99 14.77 -10.03
N SER A 3 -16.75 14.38 -10.32
CA SER A 3 -16.34 12.97 -10.37
C SER A 3 -16.32 12.42 -8.95
N ARG A 4 -16.91 11.24 -8.74
CA ARG A 4 -16.85 10.55 -7.45
C ARG A 4 -15.77 9.47 -7.51
N VAL A 5 -14.92 9.40 -6.50
CA VAL A 5 -13.79 8.47 -6.46
C VAL A 5 -14.01 7.44 -5.35
N ILE A 6 -13.75 6.18 -5.65
CA ILE A 6 -13.64 5.12 -4.64
C ILE A 6 -12.17 4.73 -4.53
N ALA A 7 -11.53 5.11 -3.44
CA ALA A 7 -10.16 4.76 -3.11
C ALA A 7 -10.14 3.50 -2.22
N LEU A 8 -9.36 2.48 -2.62
CA LEU A 8 -9.38 1.16 -1.99
C LEU A 8 -7.97 0.78 -1.55
N ASP A 9 -7.79 0.53 -0.25
CA ASP A 9 -6.71 -0.35 0.17
C ASP A 9 -6.96 -1.80 -0.28
N LEU A 10 -5.88 -2.59 -0.34
CA LEU A 10 -5.91 -3.99 -0.71
C LEU A 10 -5.92 -4.93 0.49
N ASP A 11 -4.87 -4.94 1.30
CA ASP A 11 -4.59 -6.03 2.22
C ASP A 11 -5.32 -5.85 3.54
N GLY A 12 -6.35 -6.66 3.81
CA GLY A 12 -7.20 -6.45 4.99
C GLY A 12 -8.43 -5.60 4.69
N THR A 13 -8.47 -4.99 3.50
CA THR A 13 -9.60 -4.20 3.01
C THR A 13 -10.33 -4.90 1.86
N LEU A 14 -9.82 -4.77 0.62
CA LEU A 14 -10.48 -5.36 -0.54
C LEU A 14 -10.15 -6.85 -0.71
N LEU A 15 -8.97 -7.26 -0.27
CA LEU A 15 -8.49 -8.63 -0.32
C LEU A 15 -8.80 -9.36 0.97
N THR A 16 -9.26 -10.60 0.82
CA THR A 16 -9.36 -11.57 1.92
C THR A 16 -7.97 -11.91 2.49
N PRO A 17 -7.88 -12.57 3.65
CA PRO A 17 -6.62 -13.10 4.16
C PRO A 17 -5.87 -14.01 3.18
N GLN A 18 -6.59 -14.70 2.29
CA GLN A 18 -6.05 -15.56 1.24
C GLN A 18 -5.58 -14.79 -0.01
N LYS A 19 -5.59 -13.44 0.04
CA LYS A 19 -5.22 -12.55 -1.06
C LYS A 19 -6.08 -12.76 -2.31
N THR A 20 -7.37 -12.97 -2.11
CA THR A 20 -8.38 -13.09 -3.17
C THR A 20 -9.42 -11.98 -3.09
N LEU A 21 -10.08 -11.72 -4.21
CA LEU A 21 -11.18 -10.76 -4.32
C LEU A 21 -12.51 -11.51 -4.19
N LEU A 22 -13.42 -11.00 -3.36
CA LEU A 22 -14.77 -11.55 -3.27
C LEU A 22 -15.57 -11.21 -4.55
N PRO A 23 -16.30 -12.17 -5.15
CA PRO A 23 -17.11 -11.91 -6.34
C PRO A 23 -18.14 -10.79 -6.16
N ALA A 24 -18.76 -10.70 -4.97
CA ALA A 24 -19.73 -9.66 -4.64
C ALA A 24 -19.10 -8.25 -4.70
N SER A 25 -17.88 -8.11 -4.17
CA SER A 25 -17.15 -6.83 -4.18
C SER A 25 -16.76 -6.44 -5.60
N LEU A 26 -16.32 -7.38 -6.43
CA LEU A 26 -16.02 -7.14 -7.85
C LEU A 26 -17.25 -6.66 -8.62
N GLU A 27 -18.39 -7.32 -8.45
CA GLU A 27 -19.63 -6.92 -9.13
C GLU A 27 -20.09 -5.54 -8.67
N ALA A 28 -20.09 -5.27 -7.36
CA ALA A 28 -20.50 -3.96 -6.84
C ALA A 28 -19.59 -2.81 -7.33
N LEU A 29 -18.27 -3.02 -7.31
CA LEU A 29 -17.30 -2.04 -7.81
C LEU A 29 -17.46 -1.80 -9.32
N LYS A 30 -17.71 -2.85 -10.09
CA LYS A 30 -18.03 -2.72 -11.52
C LYS A 30 -19.30 -1.90 -11.74
N ARG A 31 -20.36 -2.14 -10.96
CA ARG A 31 -21.59 -1.32 -11.03
C ARG A 31 -21.34 0.14 -10.66
N ALA A 32 -20.49 0.41 -9.68
CA ALA A 32 -20.06 1.77 -9.36
C ALA A 32 -19.35 2.43 -10.55
N GLN A 33 -18.45 1.71 -11.25
CA GLN A 33 -17.83 2.23 -12.48
C GLN A 33 -18.86 2.54 -13.58
N GLU A 34 -19.84 1.66 -13.79
CA GLU A 34 -20.89 1.82 -14.81
C GLU A 34 -21.72 3.09 -14.60
N VAL A 35 -21.89 3.56 -13.35
CA VAL A 35 -22.59 4.81 -13.04
C VAL A 35 -21.65 6.02 -12.87
N GLY A 36 -20.36 5.85 -13.18
CA GLY A 36 -19.39 6.94 -13.30
C GLY A 36 -18.42 7.12 -12.13
N TYR A 37 -18.37 6.21 -11.15
CA TYR A 37 -17.31 6.26 -10.13
C TYR A 37 -15.95 5.89 -10.73
N GLN A 38 -14.93 6.64 -10.34
CA GLN A 38 -13.53 6.31 -10.63
C GLN A 38 -13.00 5.45 -9.49
N LEU A 39 -12.55 4.22 -9.79
CA LEU A 39 -11.91 3.37 -8.78
C LEU A 39 -10.42 3.65 -8.76
N LEU A 40 -9.81 3.68 -7.59
CA LEU A 40 -8.37 3.91 -7.41
C LEU A 40 -7.81 2.95 -6.37
N ILE A 41 -6.72 2.26 -6.68
CA ILE A 41 -5.98 1.48 -5.67
C ILE A 41 -5.04 2.41 -4.90
N VAL A 42 -5.06 2.32 -3.58
CA VAL A 42 -4.17 3.06 -2.66
C VAL A 42 -3.59 2.09 -1.65
N THR A 43 -2.34 1.65 -1.84
CA THR A 43 -1.81 0.49 -1.10
C THR A 43 -0.34 0.63 -0.69
N GLY A 44 0.05 -0.15 0.32
CA GLY A 44 1.45 -0.36 0.70
C GLY A 44 2.23 -1.25 -0.26
N ARG A 45 1.58 -1.93 -1.20
CA ARG A 45 2.26 -2.82 -2.15
C ARG A 45 3.07 -2.05 -3.20
N HIS A 46 4.08 -2.74 -3.74
CA HIS A 46 4.77 -2.36 -4.96
C HIS A 46 3.87 -2.59 -6.18
N HIS A 47 4.01 -1.79 -7.23
CA HIS A 47 3.22 -1.92 -8.46
C HIS A 47 3.34 -3.32 -9.12
N VAL A 48 4.50 -3.97 -9.05
CA VAL A 48 4.67 -5.35 -9.56
C VAL A 48 3.86 -6.38 -8.76
N ALA A 49 3.48 -6.08 -7.51
CA ALA A 49 2.71 -6.95 -6.62
C ALA A 49 1.20 -6.62 -6.57
N ILE A 50 0.76 -5.60 -7.32
CA ILE A 50 -0.65 -5.19 -7.42
C ILE A 50 -1.27 -5.68 -8.74
N HIS A 51 -0.43 -5.92 -9.76
CA HIS A 51 -0.83 -6.25 -11.13
C HIS A 51 -2.00 -7.26 -11.27
N PRO A 52 -2.03 -8.43 -10.58
CA PRO A 52 -3.16 -9.36 -10.69
C PRO A 52 -4.50 -8.75 -10.25
N PHE A 53 -4.49 -7.93 -9.19
CA PHE A 53 -5.69 -7.29 -8.65
C PHE A 53 -6.13 -6.11 -9.51
N TYR A 54 -5.17 -5.33 -10.01
CA TYR A 54 -5.43 -4.25 -10.95
C TYR A 54 -6.15 -4.76 -12.21
N GLN A 55 -5.71 -5.90 -12.75
CA GLN A 55 -6.36 -6.54 -13.89
C GLN A 55 -7.75 -7.09 -13.55
N ALA A 56 -7.92 -7.73 -12.39
CA ALA A 56 -9.21 -8.28 -11.97
C ALA A 56 -10.29 -7.20 -11.78
N LEU A 57 -9.88 -6.00 -11.36
CA LEU A 57 -10.76 -4.83 -11.21
C LEU A 57 -10.98 -4.06 -12.52
N ALA A 58 -10.32 -4.46 -13.62
CA ALA A 58 -10.41 -3.81 -14.93
C ALA A 58 -10.19 -2.28 -14.86
N LEU A 59 -9.18 -1.85 -14.09
CA LEU A 59 -8.90 -0.43 -13.85
C LEU A 59 -8.19 0.24 -15.04
N ASP A 60 -8.53 1.50 -15.28
CA ASP A 60 -7.87 2.42 -16.21
C ASP A 60 -7.22 3.63 -15.53
N THR A 61 -7.37 3.74 -14.21
CA THR A 61 -6.77 4.77 -13.37
C THR A 61 -5.36 4.38 -12.90
N PRO A 62 -4.47 5.34 -12.60
CA PRO A 62 -3.19 5.03 -11.96
C PRO A 62 -3.37 4.36 -10.58
N ALA A 63 -2.33 3.70 -10.06
CA ALA A 63 -2.33 3.16 -8.69
C ALA A 63 -1.39 3.97 -7.79
N ILE A 64 -1.82 4.23 -6.56
CA ILE A 64 -0.97 4.79 -5.51
C ILE A 64 -0.30 3.62 -4.78
N CYS A 65 1.03 3.60 -4.81
CA CYS A 65 1.84 2.48 -4.33
C CYS A 65 2.72 2.88 -3.16
N CYS A 66 3.19 1.88 -2.41
CA CYS A 66 4.11 2.02 -1.29
C CYS A 66 3.70 3.13 -0.30
N ASN A 67 2.48 3.07 0.21
CA ASN A 67 1.92 4.03 1.18
C ASN A 67 1.98 5.48 0.69
N GLY A 68 1.75 5.70 -0.61
CA GLY A 68 1.76 7.05 -1.18
C GLY A 68 3.11 7.54 -1.68
N THR A 69 4.18 6.74 -1.57
CA THR A 69 5.49 7.12 -2.10
C THR A 69 5.42 7.50 -3.58
N TYR A 70 4.65 6.77 -4.40
CA TYR A 70 4.54 7.07 -5.82
C TYR A 70 3.19 6.71 -6.44
N LEU A 71 2.89 7.36 -7.56
CA LEU A 71 1.73 7.14 -8.43
C LEU A 71 2.20 6.45 -9.71
N TYR A 72 1.62 5.30 -10.04
CA TYR A 72 2.03 4.46 -11.16
C TYR A 72 0.93 4.29 -12.20
N ASP A 73 1.25 4.54 -13.47
CA ASP A 73 0.37 4.35 -14.61
C ASP A 73 0.67 3.00 -15.27
N TYR A 74 -0.29 2.09 -15.28
CA TYR A 74 -0.13 0.74 -15.83
C TYR A 74 -0.18 0.70 -17.36
N GLN A 75 -0.86 1.66 -17.99
CA GLN A 75 -1.02 1.77 -19.43
C GLN A 75 0.27 2.34 -20.05
N ALA A 76 0.78 3.42 -19.47
CA ALA A 76 2.05 4.04 -19.86
C ALA A 76 3.28 3.33 -19.27
N LYS A 77 3.09 2.42 -18.31
CA LYS A 77 4.14 1.68 -17.60
C LYS A 77 5.21 2.60 -17.00
N LYS A 78 4.77 3.65 -16.32
CA LYS A 78 5.67 4.67 -15.76
C LYS A 78 5.15 5.25 -14.46
N VAL A 79 6.09 5.76 -13.68
CA VAL A 79 5.79 6.59 -12.51
C VAL A 79 5.38 7.99 -12.98
N LEU A 80 4.23 8.48 -12.50
CA LEU A 80 3.71 9.80 -12.83
C LEU A 80 4.16 10.87 -11.82
N ALA A 81 4.27 10.50 -10.55
CA ALA A 81 4.73 11.36 -9.46
C ALA A 81 5.33 10.48 -8.36
N SER A 82 6.40 10.93 -7.72
CA SER A 82 7.05 10.16 -6.66
C SER A 82 7.85 11.03 -5.69
N ASP A 83 8.06 10.47 -4.51
CA ASP A 83 8.89 11.02 -3.44
C ASP A 83 9.80 9.90 -2.87
N PRO A 84 10.76 9.38 -3.66
CA PRO A 84 11.59 8.24 -3.25
C PRO A 84 12.49 8.58 -2.06
N LEU A 85 12.86 7.56 -1.31
CA LEU A 85 13.86 7.65 -0.24
C LEU A 85 15.23 8.00 -0.86
N PRO A 86 15.88 9.11 -0.42
CA PRO A 86 17.20 9.47 -0.91
C PRO A 86 18.24 8.39 -0.59
N VAL A 87 19.10 8.08 -1.57
CA VAL A 87 20.16 7.07 -1.42
C VAL A 87 21.00 7.28 -0.15
N PRO A 88 21.47 8.50 0.22
CA PRO A 88 22.22 8.68 1.45
C PRO A 88 21.47 8.25 2.72
N GLN A 89 20.15 8.53 2.80
CA GLN A 89 19.33 8.09 3.94
C GLN A 89 19.08 6.58 3.91
N ALA A 90 18.90 5.99 2.73
CA ALA A 90 18.79 4.54 2.58
C ALA A 90 20.07 3.82 3.04
N LEU A 91 21.25 4.37 2.73
CA LEU A 91 22.52 3.83 3.18
C LEU A 91 22.67 3.90 4.71
N GLN A 92 22.26 5.01 5.34
CA GLN A 92 22.23 5.13 6.80
C GLN A 92 21.25 4.14 7.44
N LEU A 93 20.09 3.92 6.82
CA LEU A 93 19.14 2.91 7.28
C LEU A 93 19.74 1.50 7.18
N ILE A 94 20.43 1.17 6.10
CA ILE A 94 21.11 -0.12 5.93
C ILE A 94 22.17 -0.33 7.02
N ASP A 95 22.93 0.70 7.39
CA ASP A 95 23.88 0.61 8.51
C ASP A 95 23.18 0.26 9.84
N LEU A 96 22.03 0.89 10.12
CA LEU A 96 21.23 0.57 11.31
C LEU A 96 20.62 -0.84 11.25
N LEU A 97 20.16 -1.29 10.09
CA LEU A 97 19.65 -2.65 9.90
C LEU A 97 20.72 -3.69 10.26
N ASP A 98 21.96 -3.47 9.81
CA ASP A 98 23.10 -4.34 10.12
C ASP A 98 23.45 -4.30 11.61
N GLU A 99 23.52 -3.11 12.22
CA GLU A 99 23.83 -2.91 13.65
C GLU A 99 22.83 -3.62 14.56
N HIS A 100 21.54 -3.56 14.23
CA HIS A 100 20.46 -4.13 15.04
C HIS A 100 20.06 -5.55 14.62
N ALA A 101 20.75 -6.14 13.64
CA ALA A 101 20.42 -7.44 13.04
C ALA A 101 18.94 -7.53 12.65
N VAL A 102 18.45 -6.51 11.93
CA VAL A 102 17.10 -6.46 11.35
C VAL A 102 17.24 -6.64 9.84
N HIS A 103 16.39 -7.49 9.26
CA HIS A 103 16.44 -7.76 7.82
C HIS A 103 15.33 -7.03 7.09
N GLY A 104 15.71 -6.35 6.00
CA GLY A 104 14.78 -5.57 5.17
C GLY A 104 14.58 -6.15 3.78
N LEU A 105 13.36 -5.97 3.27
CA LEU A 105 13.04 -6.07 1.85
C LEU A 105 12.99 -4.65 1.27
N MET A 106 13.91 -4.31 0.38
CA MET A 106 13.98 -2.98 -0.23
C MET A 106 13.16 -2.95 -1.52
N TYR A 107 12.27 -1.97 -1.65
CA TYR A 107 11.39 -1.80 -2.80
C TYR A 107 12.05 -0.77 -3.72
N VAL A 108 12.40 -1.16 -4.94
CA VAL A 108 13.19 -0.32 -5.86
C VAL A 108 12.65 -0.44 -7.27
N ASP A 109 12.68 0.64 -8.04
CA ASP A 109 12.33 0.66 -9.48
C ASP A 109 11.15 -0.26 -9.82
N ASN A 110 11.44 -1.41 -10.44
CA ASN A 110 10.50 -2.46 -10.86
C ASN A 110 10.74 -3.81 -10.16
N ALA A 111 11.29 -3.83 -8.94
CA ALA A 111 11.61 -5.04 -8.19
C ALA A 111 11.57 -4.86 -6.66
N MET A 112 11.46 -5.97 -5.94
CA MET A 112 11.70 -6.01 -4.50
C MET A 112 12.95 -6.84 -4.24
N VAL A 113 13.96 -6.25 -3.60
CA VAL A 113 15.29 -6.83 -3.44
C VAL A 113 15.62 -7.12 -1.98
N TYR A 114 16.30 -8.23 -1.73
CA TYR A 114 16.64 -8.69 -0.38
C TYR A 114 18.00 -9.39 -0.35
N GLU A 115 18.71 -9.33 0.78
CA GLU A 115 19.94 -10.11 0.98
C GLU A 115 19.66 -11.52 1.49
N ARG A 116 18.78 -11.60 2.49
CA ARG A 116 18.45 -12.84 3.19
C ARG A 116 16.95 -13.10 3.14
N PRO A 117 16.52 -14.34 2.88
CA PRO A 117 15.10 -14.67 2.92
C PRO A 117 14.59 -14.54 4.36
N THR A 118 13.66 -13.61 4.59
CA THR A 118 12.90 -13.49 5.84
C THR A 118 11.54 -14.18 5.71
N GLY A 119 10.81 -14.34 6.81
CA GLY A 119 9.45 -14.89 6.79
C GLY A 119 8.53 -14.18 5.80
N HIS A 120 8.64 -12.85 5.68
CA HIS A 120 7.88 -12.08 4.70
C HIS A 120 8.30 -12.35 3.25
N VAL A 121 9.60 -12.37 2.96
CA VAL A 121 10.11 -12.70 1.62
C VAL A 121 9.64 -14.08 1.18
N ILE A 122 9.70 -15.07 2.08
CA ILE A 122 9.25 -16.44 1.82
C ILE A 122 7.75 -16.47 1.56
N ARG A 123 6.95 -15.84 2.44
CA ARG A 123 5.48 -15.77 2.31
C ARG A 123 5.07 -15.13 0.99
N THR A 124 5.65 -13.99 0.64
CA THR A 124 5.32 -13.27 -0.58
C THR A 124 5.82 -14.00 -1.83
N SER A 125 6.98 -14.67 -1.76
CA SER A 125 7.47 -15.53 -2.84
C SER A 125 6.57 -16.75 -3.08
N ASN A 126 6.01 -17.35 -2.03
CA ASN A 126 5.08 -18.46 -2.15
C ASN A 126 3.75 -18.02 -2.78
N TRP A 127 3.23 -16.86 -2.38
CA TRP A 127 2.08 -16.23 -3.04
C TRP A 127 2.37 -15.92 -4.52
N ALA A 128 3.55 -15.39 -4.84
CA ALA A 128 3.94 -15.14 -6.23
C ALA A 128 3.91 -16.42 -7.08
N LYS A 129 4.33 -17.56 -6.53
CA LYS A 129 4.29 -18.86 -7.24
C LYS A 129 2.88 -19.35 -7.56
N SER A 130 1.86 -18.96 -6.78
CA SER A 130 0.46 -19.29 -7.09
C SER A 130 -0.14 -18.45 -8.21
N LEU A 131 0.55 -17.39 -8.65
CA LEU A 131 0.09 -16.53 -9.75
C LEU A 131 0.59 -17.04 -11.12
N PRO A 132 -0.14 -16.72 -12.20
CA PRO A 132 0.36 -16.82 -13.58
C PRO A 132 1.70 -16.10 -13.73
N GLU A 133 2.63 -16.66 -14.50
CA GLU A 133 4.00 -16.14 -14.64
C GLU A 133 4.04 -14.65 -15.02
N ALA A 134 3.18 -14.23 -15.96
CA ALA A 134 3.07 -12.84 -16.41
C ALA A 134 2.58 -11.84 -15.35
N GLN A 135 2.04 -12.33 -14.23
CA GLN A 135 1.54 -11.52 -13.11
C GLN A 135 2.43 -11.60 -11.87
N ARG A 136 3.52 -12.37 -11.93
CA ARG A 136 4.37 -12.57 -10.76
C ARG A 136 5.14 -11.28 -10.44
N PRO A 137 5.14 -10.84 -9.17
CA PRO A 137 6.04 -9.79 -8.73
C PRO A 137 7.51 -10.21 -8.91
N VAL A 138 8.36 -9.23 -9.21
CA VAL A 138 9.80 -9.46 -9.35
C VAL A 138 10.46 -9.39 -7.96
N PHE A 139 11.04 -10.51 -7.56
CA PHE A 139 11.84 -10.64 -6.35
C PHE A 139 13.28 -11.01 -6.72
N THR A 140 14.25 -10.27 -6.20
CA THR A 140 15.66 -10.51 -6.53
C THR A 140 16.48 -10.58 -5.26
N GLN A 141 17.11 -11.74 -5.05
CA GLN A 141 18.14 -11.84 -4.02
C GLN A 141 19.40 -11.15 -4.51
N VAL A 142 19.94 -10.24 -3.69
CA VAL A 142 21.18 -9.52 -3.95
C VAL A 142 22.24 -9.91 -2.93
N SER A 143 23.51 -9.75 -3.27
CA SER A 143 24.62 -9.95 -2.32
C SER A 143 24.79 -8.79 -1.36
N SER A 144 24.31 -7.59 -1.73
CA SER A 144 24.38 -6.38 -0.91
C SER A 144 23.22 -5.43 -1.22
N LEU A 145 22.40 -5.12 -0.21
CA LEU A 145 21.39 -4.06 -0.27
C LEU A 145 22.06 -2.69 -0.45
N ARG A 146 23.23 -2.49 0.16
CA ARG A 146 24.02 -1.25 0.03
C ARG A 146 24.42 -0.99 -1.42
N GLN A 147 24.93 -2.00 -2.13
CA GLN A 147 25.26 -1.86 -3.54
C GLN A 147 23.99 -1.66 -4.38
N ALA A 148 22.96 -2.47 -4.14
CA ALA A 148 21.69 -2.35 -4.85
C ALA A 148 21.05 -0.95 -4.70
N ALA A 149 21.14 -0.32 -3.52
CA ALA A 149 20.61 1.02 -3.26
C ALA A 149 21.33 2.11 -4.07
N GLN A 150 22.56 1.87 -4.51
CA GLN A 150 23.34 2.81 -5.33
C GLN A 150 23.14 2.60 -6.83
N ASP A 151 22.70 1.40 -7.23
CA ASP A 151 22.56 0.98 -8.63
C ASP A 151 21.16 1.21 -9.21
N VAL A 152 20.21 1.68 -8.40
CA VAL A 152 18.80 1.88 -8.77
C VAL A 152 18.46 3.36 -8.97
N ASP A 153 17.44 3.63 -9.77
CA ASP A 153 16.97 5.00 -10.00
C ASP A 153 16.16 5.52 -8.81
N ALA A 154 15.38 4.65 -8.17
CA ALA A 154 14.50 5.01 -7.07
C ALA A 154 14.36 3.91 -6.01
N ILE A 155 14.37 4.34 -4.75
CA ILE A 155 14.07 3.52 -3.58
C ILE A 155 12.71 3.96 -3.04
N TRP A 156 11.72 3.07 -3.09
CA TRP A 156 10.35 3.39 -2.71
C TRP A 156 10.10 3.29 -1.21
N LYS A 157 10.64 2.24 -0.58
CA LYS A 157 10.60 2.00 0.86
C LYS A 157 11.43 0.76 1.23
N PHE A 158 11.56 0.53 2.52
CA PHE A 158 11.95 -0.76 3.09
C PHE A 158 10.74 -1.37 3.80
N ALA A 159 10.50 -2.65 3.60
CA ALA A 159 9.55 -3.43 4.39
C ALA A 159 10.35 -4.34 5.33
N LEU A 160 10.27 -4.06 6.62
CA LEU A 160 11.02 -4.76 7.67
C LEU A 160 10.12 -5.76 8.36
N THR A 161 10.67 -6.93 8.71
CA THR A 161 9.95 -7.93 9.50
C THR A 161 10.85 -8.54 10.54
N ASP A 162 10.31 -8.74 11.74
CA ASP A 162 10.97 -9.43 12.84
C ASP A 162 9.90 -10.18 13.66
N GLU A 163 10.24 -11.36 14.17
CA GLU A 163 9.35 -12.12 15.06
C GLU A 163 9.23 -11.45 16.43
N ASP A 164 10.26 -10.69 16.84
CA ASP A 164 10.22 -9.84 18.02
C ASP A 164 9.67 -8.45 17.64
N THR A 165 8.36 -8.30 17.78
CA THR A 165 7.67 -7.02 17.51
C THR A 165 8.09 -5.90 18.47
N THR A 166 8.61 -6.22 19.66
CA THR A 166 9.12 -5.21 20.60
C THR A 166 10.46 -4.67 20.12
N LYS A 167 11.34 -5.55 19.64
CA LYS A 167 12.58 -5.16 18.95
C LYS A 167 12.28 -4.32 17.72
N LEU A 168 11.36 -4.76 16.86
CA LEU A 168 11.00 -4.03 15.65
C LEU A 168 10.41 -2.65 15.95
N ASN A 169 9.54 -2.53 16.97
CA ASN A 169 8.99 -1.25 17.41
C ASN A 169 10.08 -0.31 17.94
N THR A 170 11.01 -0.85 18.74
CA THR A 170 12.13 -0.06 19.28
C THR A 170 13.05 0.43 18.17
N PHE A 171 13.34 -0.44 17.20
CA PHE A 171 14.12 -0.12 16.01
C PHE A 171 13.44 0.97 15.16
N ALA A 172 12.14 0.82 14.88
CA ALA A 172 11.37 1.79 14.10
C ALA A 172 11.43 3.19 14.75
N LYS A 173 11.17 3.28 16.06
CA LYS A 173 11.28 4.55 16.80
C LYS A 173 12.68 5.15 16.72
N HIS A 174 13.71 4.31 16.85
CA HIS A 174 15.09 4.76 16.71
C HIS A 174 15.37 5.34 15.32
N VAL A 175 14.86 4.71 14.26
CA VAL A 175 14.98 5.22 12.88
C VAL A 175 14.23 6.55 12.69
N GLU A 176 13.01 6.69 13.24
CA GLU A 176 12.26 7.95 13.21
C GLU A 176 13.04 9.08 13.89
N GLU A 177 13.60 8.82 15.07
CA GLU A 177 14.32 9.82 15.86
C GLU A 177 15.66 10.22 15.24
N THR A 178 16.39 9.28 14.66
CA THR A 178 17.76 9.51 14.18
C THR A 178 17.83 9.91 12.71
N LEU A 179 17.03 9.27 11.84
CA LEU A 179 17.04 9.50 10.40
C LEU A 179 15.89 10.40 9.95
N GLY A 180 14.91 10.63 10.82
CA GLY A 180 13.73 11.41 10.47
C GLY A 180 12.95 10.78 9.32
N LEU A 181 12.88 9.45 9.26
CA LEU A 181 12.08 8.71 8.28
C LEU A 181 10.66 8.47 8.79
N GLU A 182 9.76 8.09 7.88
CA GLU A 182 8.40 7.67 8.25
C GLU A 182 8.41 6.16 8.53
N CYS A 183 7.91 5.73 9.69
CA CYS A 183 7.78 4.32 10.03
C CYS A 183 6.30 3.98 10.31
N GLU A 184 5.71 3.15 9.45
CA GLU A 184 4.30 2.77 9.55
C GLU A 184 4.16 1.26 9.73
N TRP A 185 3.38 0.85 10.73
CA TRP A 185 2.96 -0.55 10.85
C TRP A 185 2.01 -0.88 9.69
N SER A 186 2.40 -1.86 8.88
CA SER A 186 1.63 -2.31 7.71
C SER A 186 1.10 -3.73 7.87
N TRP A 187 1.57 -4.47 8.88
CA TRP A 187 1.03 -5.75 9.32
C TRP A 187 1.43 -6.04 10.77
N HIS A 188 0.94 -7.13 11.37
CA HIS A 188 1.21 -7.43 12.79
C HIS A 188 2.70 -7.64 13.14
N ASP A 189 3.52 -8.02 12.16
CA ASP A 189 4.97 -8.28 12.28
C ASP A 189 5.81 -7.44 11.29
N GLN A 190 5.22 -6.38 10.73
CA GLN A 190 5.82 -5.63 9.64
C GLN A 190 5.73 -4.12 9.84
N VAL A 191 6.88 -3.46 9.64
CA VAL A 191 7.01 -2.00 9.60
C VAL A 191 7.55 -1.60 8.23
N ASP A 192 6.84 -0.69 7.57
CA ASP A 192 7.31 0.00 6.38
C ASP A 192 8.10 1.24 6.77
N ILE A 193 9.30 1.41 6.21
CA ILE A 193 10.13 2.61 6.38
C ILE A 193 10.26 3.33 5.05
N ALA A 194 9.80 4.57 5.00
CA ALA A 194 9.79 5.40 3.80
C ALA A 194 10.31 6.83 4.09
N ARG A 195 10.43 7.63 3.03
CA ARG A 195 10.75 9.05 3.16
C ARG A 195 9.66 9.75 3.99
N LYS A 196 10.09 10.62 4.91
CA LYS A 196 9.19 11.41 5.76
C LYS A 196 8.10 12.12 4.98
N GLY A 197 6.89 12.06 5.52
CA GLY A 197 5.72 12.75 4.98
C GLY A 197 5.18 12.13 3.70
N ASN A 198 5.59 10.92 3.33
CA ASN A 198 4.82 10.08 2.41
C ASN A 198 3.66 9.47 3.20
N SER A 199 2.46 9.51 2.64
CA SER A 199 1.30 8.82 3.19
C SER A 199 0.26 8.57 2.10
N LYS A 200 -0.61 7.57 2.30
CA LYS A 200 -1.71 7.24 1.39
C LYS A 200 -2.60 8.47 1.14
N GLY A 201 -3.03 9.14 2.21
CA GLY A 201 -3.90 10.32 2.13
C GLY A 201 -3.27 11.50 1.40
N LYS A 202 -1.98 11.77 1.61
CA LYS A 202 -1.28 12.86 0.92
C LYS A 202 -1.24 12.63 -0.59
N ARG A 203 -0.81 11.45 -1.04
CA ARG A 203 -0.74 11.16 -2.49
C ARG A 203 -2.12 11.10 -3.12
N LEU A 204 -3.11 10.57 -2.41
CA LEU A 204 -4.50 10.55 -2.85
C LEU A 204 -5.03 11.97 -3.07
N THR A 205 -4.79 12.86 -2.10
CA THR A 205 -5.16 14.28 -2.19
C THR A 205 -4.51 14.95 -3.41
N GLN A 206 -3.19 14.80 -3.56
CA GLN A 206 -2.46 15.35 -4.71
C GLN A 206 -3.01 14.85 -6.05
N TYR A 207 -3.30 13.54 -6.16
CA TYR A 207 -3.85 12.98 -7.38
C TYR A 207 -5.24 13.52 -7.66
N VAL A 208 -6.16 13.45 -6.70
CA VAL A 208 -7.55 13.93 -6.82
C VAL A 208 -7.60 15.40 -7.23
N GLU A 209 -6.82 16.25 -6.56
CA GLU A 209 -6.75 17.68 -6.87
C GLU A 209 -6.13 17.94 -8.26
N SER A 210 -5.13 17.15 -8.69
CA SER A 210 -4.55 17.27 -10.04
C SER A 210 -5.55 16.97 -11.15
N GLN A 211 -6.60 16.18 -10.87
CA GLN A 211 -7.69 15.90 -11.79
C GLN A 211 -8.79 16.98 -11.74
N GLY A 212 -8.64 18.01 -10.89
CA GLY A 212 -9.65 19.03 -10.66
C GLY A 212 -10.83 18.53 -9.80
N TRP A 213 -10.64 17.44 -9.06
CA TRP A 213 -11.66 16.88 -8.15
C TRP A 213 -11.39 17.31 -6.70
N SER A 214 -12.39 17.10 -5.84
CA SER A 214 -12.27 17.40 -4.42
C SER A 214 -12.18 16.12 -3.61
N MET A 215 -11.37 16.12 -2.55
CA MET A 215 -11.38 15.04 -1.57
C MET A 215 -12.77 14.82 -0.94
N ARG A 216 -13.64 15.84 -0.94
CA ARG A 216 -15.04 15.71 -0.50
C ARG A 216 -15.88 14.74 -1.33
N ASP A 217 -15.47 14.46 -2.57
CA ASP A 217 -16.12 13.51 -3.49
C ASP A 217 -15.45 12.12 -3.46
N VAL A 218 -14.51 11.90 -2.54
CA VAL A 218 -13.79 10.64 -2.36
C VAL A 218 -14.43 9.82 -1.25
N ILE A 219 -14.66 8.54 -1.53
CA ILE A 219 -14.96 7.50 -0.56
C ILE A 219 -13.73 6.61 -0.45
N ALA A 220 -13.14 6.52 0.75
CA ALA A 220 -11.95 5.72 0.99
C ALA A 220 -12.24 4.52 1.88
N PHE A 221 -11.76 3.33 1.51
CA PHE A 221 -11.84 2.11 2.31
C PHE A 221 -10.45 1.71 2.80
N GLY A 222 -10.34 1.36 4.09
CA GLY A 222 -9.08 0.97 4.72
C GLY A 222 -9.31 0.22 6.03
N ASP A 223 -8.26 -0.43 6.54
CA ASP A 223 -8.34 -1.22 7.77
C ASP A 223 -7.15 -1.05 8.73
N ASN A 224 -6.04 -0.45 8.27
CA ASN A 224 -4.82 -0.41 9.04
C ASN A 224 -4.35 1.04 9.33
N TYR A 225 -3.34 1.20 10.18
CA TYR A 225 -2.84 2.50 10.63
C TYR A 225 -2.36 3.39 9.48
N ASN A 226 -1.76 2.81 8.44
CA ASN A 226 -1.34 3.53 7.23
C ASN A 226 -2.52 4.03 6.37
N ASP A 227 -3.76 3.60 6.64
CA ASP A 227 -4.97 4.09 5.97
C ASP A 227 -5.56 5.33 6.62
N ILE A 228 -5.27 5.60 7.90
CA ILE A 228 -5.85 6.71 8.68
C ILE A 228 -5.75 8.03 7.90
N SER A 229 -4.57 8.32 7.33
CA SER A 229 -4.35 9.54 6.55
C SER A 229 -5.32 9.72 5.37
N MET A 230 -5.71 8.61 4.72
CA MET A 230 -6.64 8.59 3.60
C MET A 230 -8.09 8.62 4.08
N LEU A 231 -8.40 7.90 5.16
CA LEU A 231 -9.74 7.84 5.76
C LEU A 231 -10.17 9.22 6.29
N GLU A 232 -9.27 9.94 6.97
CA GLU A 232 -9.54 11.28 7.51
C GLU A 232 -9.63 12.35 6.43
N ALA A 233 -8.86 12.21 5.34
CA ALA A 233 -8.84 13.19 4.26
C ALA A 233 -10.05 13.06 3.31
N ALA A 234 -10.60 11.85 3.15
CA ALA A 234 -11.73 11.59 2.28
C ALA A 234 -13.03 12.25 2.79
N GLY A 235 -13.92 12.60 1.87
CA GLY A 235 -15.27 13.04 2.20
C GLY A 235 -16.05 12.00 2.98
N THR A 236 -15.79 10.72 2.68
CA THR A 236 -16.26 9.58 3.46
C THR A 236 -15.15 8.53 3.62
N GLY A 237 -14.51 8.47 4.78
CA GLY A 237 -13.67 7.35 5.20
C GLY A 237 -14.51 6.19 5.75
N VAL A 238 -14.25 4.99 5.25
CA VAL A 238 -14.91 3.73 5.62
C VAL A 238 -13.86 2.77 6.19
N ALA A 239 -13.94 2.49 7.49
CA ALA A 239 -13.10 1.49 8.13
C ALA A 239 -13.74 0.10 8.05
N MET A 240 -12.92 -0.92 7.79
CA MET A 240 -13.37 -2.31 7.81
C MET A 240 -13.63 -2.84 9.22
N GLY A 241 -14.48 -3.87 9.34
CA GLY A 241 -14.82 -4.49 10.63
C GLY A 241 -13.61 -5.13 11.33
N ASN A 242 -12.64 -5.61 10.55
CA ASN A 242 -11.40 -6.21 11.02
C ASN A 242 -10.33 -5.18 11.39
N ALA A 243 -10.60 -3.88 11.23
CA ALA A 243 -9.67 -2.82 11.59
C ALA A 243 -9.51 -2.69 13.12
N ASP A 244 -8.37 -2.16 13.55
CA ASP A 244 -8.16 -1.77 14.94
C ASP A 244 -9.16 -0.68 15.36
N ASP A 245 -9.53 -0.64 16.63
CA ASP A 245 -10.46 0.36 17.17
C ASP A 245 -9.93 1.80 16.98
N ALA A 246 -8.60 1.98 17.03
CA ALA A 246 -7.97 3.26 16.75
C ALA A 246 -8.17 3.72 15.30
N VAL A 247 -8.21 2.78 14.34
CA VAL A 247 -8.48 3.08 12.93
C VAL A 247 -9.96 3.36 12.71
N LYS A 248 -10.84 2.53 13.28
CA LYS A 248 -12.30 2.72 13.23
C LYS A 248 -12.73 4.08 13.77
N ALA A 249 -12.12 4.54 14.85
CA ALA A 249 -12.39 5.84 15.45
C ALA A 249 -12.02 7.04 14.56
N ARG A 250 -11.25 6.83 13.48
CA ARG A 250 -10.83 7.86 12.51
C ARG A 250 -11.56 7.77 11.17
N ALA A 251 -12.57 6.91 11.07
CA ALA A 251 -13.44 6.80 9.89
C ALA A 251 -14.82 7.41 10.16
N ASN A 252 -15.54 7.76 9.09
CA ASN A 252 -16.93 8.23 9.18
C ASN A 252 -17.90 7.07 9.36
N VAL A 253 -17.59 5.92 8.77
CA VAL A 253 -18.41 4.70 8.80
C VAL A 253 -17.53 3.51 9.11
N VAL A 254 -18.05 2.57 9.90
CA VAL A 254 -17.46 1.25 10.09
C VAL A 254 -18.40 0.22 9.45
N ILE A 255 -17.87 -0.63 8.59
CA ILE A 255 -18.60 -1.74 7.96
C ILE A 255 -18.12 -3.09 8.52
N GLY A 256 -18.60 -4.22 8.00
CA GLY A 256 -18.12 -5.54 8.41
C GLY A 256 -16.75 -5.92 7.81
N ASP A 257 -16.34 -7.16 8.07
CA ASP A 257 -14.99 -7.65 7.72
C ASP A 257 -14.79 -7.85 6.21
N ASN A 258 -13.53 -7.78 5.78
CA ASN A 258 -13.07 -8.10 4.42
C ASN A 258 -13.29 -9.55 3.97
N THR A 259 -13.81 -10.41 4.85
CA THR A 259 -14.23 -11.79 4.54
C THR A 259 -15.72 -11.91 4.21
N THR A 260 -16.47 -10.80 4.30
CA THR A 260 -17.90 -10.73 4.03
C THR A 260 -18.19 -9.80 2.84
N ASP A 261 -19.42 -9.77 2.36
CA ASP A 261 -19.89 -8.89 1.29
C ASP A 261 -20.10 -7.42 1.73
N SER A 262 -19.52 -7.01 2.86
CA SER A 262 -19.73 -5.69 3.47
C SER A 262 -19.40 -4.51 2.55
N ILE A 263 -18.33 -4.60 1.76
CA ILE A 263 -18.00 -3.56 0.76
C ILE A 263 -19.11 -3.47 -0.30
N ALA A 264 -19.57 -4.63 -0.79
CA ALA A 264 -20.64 -4.69 -1.79
C ALA A 264 -21.95 -4.12 -1.24
N GLN A 265 -22.35 -4.51 -0.03
CA GLN A 265 -23.55 -4.00 0.64
C GLN A 265 -23.48 -2.48 0.84
N TYR A 266 -22.33 -1.95 1.25
CA TYR A 266 -22.12 -0.52 1.39
C TYR A 266 -22.31 0.21 0.06
N ILE A 267 -21.69 -0.28 -1.02
CA ILE A 267 -21.80 0.30 -2.36
C ILE A 267 -23.27 0.30 -2.82
N TYR A 268 -23.98 -0.82 -2.72
CA TYR A 268 -25.37 -0.92 -3.17
C TYR A 268 -26.36 -0.10 -2.35
N THR A 269 -26.07 0.14 -1.07
CA THR A 269 -27.00 0.84 -0.17
C THR A 269 -26.78 2.35 -0.19
N HIS A 270 -25.55 2.79 -0.39
CA HIS A 270 -25.17 4.19 -0.20
C HIS A 270 -24.70 4.90 -1.48
N LEU A 271 -24.22 4.16 -2.49
CA LEU A 271 -23.58 4.75 -3.66
C LEU A 271 -24.36 4.56 -4.97
N LEU A 272 -25.22 3.53 -5.03
CA LEU A 272 -26.05 3.13 -6.17
C LEU A 272 -27.54 3.23 -5.83
#